data_AF-A0A0G4LMB5-F1
#
_entry.id   AF-A0A0G4LMB5-F1
#
_cell.length_a   1.000
_cell.length_b   1.000
_cell.length_c   1.000
_cell.angle_alpha   90.00
_cell.angle_beta   90.00
_cell.angle_gamma   90.00
#
_symmetry.space_group_name_H-M   'P 1'
#
loop_
_entity.id
_entity.type
_entity.pdbx_description
1 polymer ?
#
loop_
_entity_poly.entity_id
_entity_poly.type
_entity_poly.pdbx_seq_one_letter_code
_entity_poly.pdbx_strand_id
1 'polypeptide(L)'
;MKDIHDANISFFSPQPFFIGAFFFPQQIFQLVWLWRLHKARPDKSTTATMVDFAPFYSLGNICIASWMFFWNSGDLKTSNIFVIMNTLTQLYFIATRLPRMDTASTSSILTHVVSKTFAGIGVLDLLHNTSAAYFVDVQPSLPVKVLTGVGFGLMSAVSDWIFGGCLVYDLIALSVGQSIYGNTGWGKLLGMYAGGAAAIVGAKNILRPPYIVEEGYEAL
;
A
#
# COMPACT_ATOMS: atom_id res chain seq x y z
N MET A 1 -8.62 1.52 18.47
CA MET A 1 -8.50 1.02 17.07
C MET A 1 -8.79 -0.48 16.97
N LYS A 2 -8.07 -1.35 17.71
CA LYS A 2 -8.33 -2.81 17.68
C LYS A 2 -9.76 -3.16 18.07
N ASP A 3 -10.29 -2.57 19.14
CA ASP A 3 -11.66 -2.86 19.59
C ASP A 3 -12.71 -2.54 18.51
N ILE A 4 -12.51 -1.43 17.79
CA ILE A 4 -13.37 -1.07 16.64
C ILE A 4 -13.21 -2.07 15.50
N HIS A 5 -11.99 -2.54 15.21
CA HIS A 5 -11.76 -3.58 14.22
C HIS A 5 -12.49 -4.88 14.60
N ASP A 6 -12.32 -5.35 15.84
CA ASP A 6 -12.93 -6.58 16.33
C ASP A 6 -14.47 -6.50 16.34
N ALA A 7 -15.03 -5.30 16.54
CA ALA A 7 -16.48 -5.07 16.50
C ALA A 7 -17.06 -4.97 15.08
N ASN A 8 -16.22 -4.84 14.05
CA ASN A 8 -16.64 -4.60 12.67
C ASN A 8 -15.95 -5.55 11.68
N ILE A 9 -15.79 -6.82 12.08
CA ILE A 9 -15.18 -7.85 11.24
C ILE A 9 -16.00 -8.05 9.96
N SER A 10 -15.30 -8.17 8.84
CA SER A 10 -15.88 -8.32 7.51
C SER A 10 -14.96 -9.16 6.62
N PHE A 11 -15.38 -9.41 5.37
CA PHE A 11 -14.63 -10.25 4.43
C PHE A 11 -13.28 -9.67 3.97
N PHE A 12 -12.95 -8.41 4.26
CA PHE A 12 -11.58 -7.89 4.09
C PHE A 12 -10.95 -7.43 5.40
N SER A 13 -11.32 -8.02 6.54
CA SER A 13 -10.58 -7.81 7.80
C SER A 13 -9.23 -8.55 7.76
N PRO A 14 -8.10 -7.84 7.79
CA PRO A 14 -6.78 -8.47 7.90
C PRO A 14 -6.47 -8.82 9.35
N GLN A 15 -5.36 -9.52 9.56
CA GLN A 15 -4.79 -9.70 10.88
C GLN A 15 -4.15 -8.37 11.35
N PRO A 16 -4.53 -7.78 12.51
CA PRO A 16 -4.10 -6.43 12.90
C PRO A 16 -2.58 -6.23 13.11
N PHE A 17 -1.84 -7.26 13.51
CA PHE A 17 -0.39 -7.15 13.67
C PHE A 17 0.34 -7.06 12.33
N PHE A 18 -0.23 -7.58 11.24
CA PHE A 18 0.32 -7.36 9.89
C PHE A 18 0.25 -5.89 9.50
N ILE A 19 -0.83 -5.17 9.87
CA ILE A 19 -0.92 -3.72 9.66
C ILE A 19 0.22 -3.03 10.43
N GLY A 20 0.37 -3.32 11.72
CA GLY A 20 1.45 -2.75 12.54
C GLY A 20 2.85 -3.04 11.99
N ALA A 21 3.09 -4.26 11.54
CA ALA A 21 4.37 -4.68 10.94
C ALA A 21 4.65 -4.02 9.58
N PHE A 22 3.63 -3.58 8.85
CA PHE A 22 3.78 -2.79 7.62
C PHE A 22 4.08 -1.32 7.93
N PHE A 23 3.28 -0.71 8.81
CA PHE A 23 3.40 0.70 9.15
C PHE A 23 4.73 1.02 9.85
N PHE A 24 5.23 0.16 10.73
CA PHE A 24 6.46 0.45 11.48
C PHE A 24 7.69 0.76 10.58
N PRO A 25 8.11 -0.13 9.66
CA PRO A 25 9.21 0.19 8.74
C PRO A 25 8.85 1.34 7.79
N GLN A 26 7.58 1.45 7.36
CA GLN A 26 7.13 2.57 6.53
C GLN A 26 7.37 3.92 7.23
N GLN A 27 7.05 4.06 8.52
CA GLN A 27 7.28 5.30 9.25
C GLN A 27 8.77 5.65 9.35
N ILE A 28 9.65 4.65 9.49
CA ILE A 28 11.10 4.88 9.49
C ILE A 28 11.52 5.45 8.12
N PHE A 29 11.09 4.83 7.01
CA PHE A 29 11.42 5.33 5.67
C PHE A 29 10.85 6.74 5.42
N GLN A 30 9.64 7.03 5.90
CA GLN A 30 9.05 8.37 5.81
C GLN A 30 9.87 9.42 6.56
N LEU A 31 10.33 9.12 7.78
CA LEU A 31 11.18 10.01 8.56
C LEU A 31 12.54 10.25 7.89
N VAL A 32 13.16 9.19 7.37
CA VAL A 32 14.44 9.29 6.63
C VAL A 32 14.25 10.11 5.35
N TRP A 33 13.14 9.90 4.63
CA TRP A 33 12.80 10.66 3.43
C TRP A 33 12.57 12.14 3.74
N LEU A 34 11.84 12.48 4.80
CA LEU A 34 11.63 13.86 5.25
C LEU A 34 12.94 14.53 5.69
N TRP A 35 13.77 13.81 6.46
CA TRP A 35 15.09 14.30 6.85
C TRP A 35 15.95 14.62 5.63
N ARG A 36 15.96 13.73 4.63
CA ARG A 36 16.69 13.94 3.39
C ARG A 36 16.11 15.11 2.59
N LEU A 37 14.79 15.22 2.48
CA LEU A 37 14.12 16.36 1.80
C LEU A 37 14.52 17.69 2.45
N HIS A 38 14.61 17.72 3.77
CA HIS A 38 14.99 18.92 4.52
C HIS A 38 16.49 19.25 4.44
N LYS A 39 17.36 18.23 4.39
CA LYS A 39 18.82 18.41 4.38
C LYS A 39 19.44 18.49 2.99
N ALA A 40 18.79 17.96 1.97
CA ALA A 40 19.32 17.95 0.63
C ALA A 40 19.51 19.38 0.14
N ARG A 41 20.67 19.65 -0.46
CA ARG A 41 20.86 20.88 -1.21
C ARG A 41 19.85 20.87 -2.36
N PRO A 42 19.25 22.02 -2.73
CA PRO A 42 18.34 22.11 -3.86
C PRO A 42 19.12 21.95 -5.16
N ASP A 43 19.60 20.75 -5.43
CA ASP A 43 19.93 20.30 -6.77
C ASP A 43 18.61 19.86 -7.43
N LYS A 44 18.26 20.56 -8.51
CA LYS A 44 17.03 20.31 -9.25
C LYS A 44 16.96 18.90 -9.84
N SER A 45 18.08 18.22 -10.06
CA SER A 45 18.03 16.86 -10.61
C SER A 45 17.71 15.81 -9.54
N THR A 46 18.42 15.84 -8.41
CA THR A 46 18.37 14.76 -7.41
C THR A 46 17.16 14.86 -6.47
N THR A 47 16.64 16.08 -6.21
CA THR A 47 15.51 16.28 -5.27
C THR A 47 14.18 16.58 -5.95
N ALA A 48 14.12 16.75 -7.28
CA ALA A 48 12.89 17.12 -7.98
C ALA A 48 11.73 16.16 -7.69
N THR A 49 11.97 14.84 -7.77
CA THR A 49 10.92 13.85 -7.49
C THR A 49 10.45 13.89 -6.03
N MET A 50 11.33 14.21 -5.09
CA MET A 50 10.96 14.36 -3.68
C MET A 50 10.03 15.57 -3.49
N VAL A 51 10.40 16.72 -4.08
CA VAL A 51 9.59 17.93 -4.03
C VAL A 51 8.25 17.72 -4.73
N ASP A 52 8.23 16.99 -5.85
CA ASP A 52 7.00 16.66 -6.56
C ASP A 52 6.06 15.75 -5.73
N PHE A 53 6.64 14.82 -4.97
CA PHE A 53 5.86 13.93 -4.10
C PHE A 53 5.37 14.59 -2.82
N ALA A 54 6.05 15.63 -2.32
CA ALA A 54 5.72 16.29 -1.05
C ALA A 54 4.24 16.69 -0.86
N PRO A 55 3.52 17.27 -1.85
CA PRO A 55 2.09 17.54 -1.70
C PRO A 55 1.24 16.27 -1.55
N PHE A 56 1.55 15.20 -2.29
CA PHE A 56 0.85 13.91 -2.21
C PHE A 56 1.11 13.21 -0.87
N TYR A 57 2.36 13.27 -0.39
CA TYR A 57 2.74 12.83 0.94
C TYR A 57 1.96 13.58 2.03
N SER A 58 1.87 14.90 1.92
CA SER A 58 1.19 15.75 2.91
C SER A 58 -0.31 15.47 2.95
N LEU A 59 -0.96 15.40 1.77
CA LEU A 59 -2.37 15.03 1.67
C LEU A 59 -2.63 13.63 2.24
N GLY A 60 -1.78 12.64 1.89
CA GLY A 60 -1.90 11.29 2.41
C GLY A 60 -1.84 11.21 3.94
N ASN A 61 -0.91 11.95 4.56
CA ASN A 61 -0.82 12.01 6.03
C ASN A 61 -2.02 12.70 6.67
N ILE A 62 -2.55 13.77 6.07
CA ILE A 62 -3.80 14.39 6.53
C ILE A 62 -4.94 13.38 6.46
N CYS A 63 -5.08 12.66 5.35
CA CYS A 63 -6.09 11.62 5.20
C CYS A 63 -5.93 10.49 6.22
N ILE A 64 -4.72 9.98 6.47
CA ILE A 64 -4.47 8.97 7.51
C ILE A 64 -4.86 9.50 8.89
N ALA A 65 -4.46 10.72 9.24
CA ALA A 65 -4.78 11.31 10.54
C ALA A 65 -6.30 11.45 10.74
N SER A 66 -7.01 11.95 9.72
CA SER A 66 -8.47 12.04 9.74
C SER A 66 -9.13 10.66 9.78
N TRP A 67 -8.65 9.70 8.99
CA TRP A 67 -9.10 8.31 9.02
C TRP A 67 -8.99 7.72 10.43
N MET A 68 -7.83 7.87 11.09
CA MET A 68 -7.61 7.39 12.46
C MET A 68 -8.58 8.03 13.45
N PHE A 69 -8.87 9.32 13.31
CA PHE A 69 -9.81 10.02 14.19
C PHE A 69 -11.22 9.41 14.08
N PHE A 70 -11.76 9.33 12.86
CA PHE A 70 -13.11 8.80 12.63
C PHE A 70 -13.22 7.28 12.87
N TRP A 71 -12.14 6.53 12.60
CA TRP A 71 -12.08 5.11 12.94
C TRP A 71 -12.25 4.91 14.44
N ASN A 72 -11.48 5.64 15.26
CA ASN A 72 -11.54 5.50 16.71
C ASN A 72 -12.87 6.00 17.31
N SER A 73 -13.61 6.88 16.62
CA SER A 73 -14.97 7.25 17.01
C SER A 73 -16.05 6.27 16.53
N GLY A 74 -15.67 5.22 15.80
CA GLY A 74 -16.62 4.25 15.20
C GLY A 74 -17.36 4.78 13.98
N ASP A 75 -17.05 5.97 13.46
CA ASP A 75 -17.66 6.51 12.25
C ASP A 75 -16.91 6.01 11.01
N LEU A 76 -17.09 4.72 10.72
CA LEU A 76 -16.36 4.01 9.67
C LEU A 76 -16.70 4.52 8.26
N LYS A 77 -17.91 5.08 8.06
CA LYS A 77 -18.31 5.64 6.76
C LYS A 77 -17.58 6.93 6.46
N THR A 78 -17.50 7.85 7.44
CA THR A 78 -16.70 9.08 7.29
C THR A 78 -15.21 8.75 7.18
N SER A 79 -14.74 7.80 7.99
CA SER A 79 -13.37 7.27 7.90
C SER A 79 -13.05 6.74 6.49
N ASN A 80 -14.01 6.10 5.82
CA ASN A 80 -13.84 5.56 4.46
C ASN A 80 -13.60 6.65 3.40
N ILE A 81 -14.16 7.85 3.57
CA ILE A 81 -13.97 8.96 2.63
C ILE A 81 -12.47 9.31 2.56
N PHE A 82 -11.81 9.41 3.71
CA PHE A 82 -10.38 9.72 3.79
C PHE A 82 -9.50 8.59 3.25
N VAL A 83 -9.89 7.34 3.47
CA VAL A 83 -9.22 6.18 2.87
C VAL A 83 -9.29 6.23 1.35
N ILE A 84 -10.47 6.49 0.78
CA ILE A 84 -10.65 6.62 -0.67
C ILE A 84 -9.76 7.76 -1.20
N MET A 85 -9.80 8.93 -0.56
CA MET A 85 -8.97 10.07 -0.95
C MET A 85 -7.48 9.74 -0.92
N ASN A 86 -6.97 9.14 0.16
CA ASN A 86 -5.58 8.73 0.26
C ASN A 86 -5.22 7.74 -0.86
N THR A 87 -6.00 6.67 -0.99
CA THR A 87 -5.72 5.57 -1.93
C THR A 87 -5.66 6.08 -3.36
N LEU A 88 -6.66 6.87 -3.79
CA LEU A 88 -6.68 7.44 -5.14
C LEU A 88 -5.52 8.41 -5.36
N THR A 89 -5.18 9.23 -4.36
CA THR A 89 -4.05 10.17 -4.42
C THR A 89 -2.72 9.44 -4.60
N GLN A 90 -2.45 8.42 -3.79
CA GLN A 90 -1.19 7.68 -3.86
C GLN A 90 -1.08 6.84 -5.13
N LEU A 91 -2.16 6.14 -5.53
CA LEU A 91 -2.20 5.37 -6.77
C LEU A 91 -2.01 6.26 -8.00
N TYR A 92 -2.66 7.44 -8.02
CA TYR A 92 -2.47 8.42 -9.09
C TYR A 92 -1.00 8.84 -9.21
N PHE A 93 -0.36 9.17 -8.09
CA PHE A 93 1.04 9.60 -8.10
C PHE A 93 1.96 8.52 -8.67
N ILE A 94 1.88 7.30 -8.15
CA ILE A 94 2.79 6.21 -8.59
C ILE A 94 2.51 5.77 -10.04
N ALA A 95 1.28 5.95 -10.54
CA ALA A 95 0.90 5.55 -11.89
C ALA A 95 1.23 6.61 -12.96
N THR A 96 1.26 7.89 -12.60
CA THR A 96 1.29 8.98 -13.60
C THR A 96 2.41 10.00 -13.42
N ARG A 97 2.92 10.16 -12.19
CA ARG A 97 3.91 11.21 -11.85
C ARG A 97 5.29 10.63 -11.54
N LEU A 98 5.33 9.45 -10.93
CA LEU A 98 6.56 8.83 -10.49
C LEU A 98 7.40 8.35 -11.70
N PRO A 99 8.58 8.94 -11.97
CA PRO A 99 9.48 8.43 -13.01
C PRO A 99 10.01 7.04 -12.64
N ARG A 100 10.72 6.40 -13.57
CA ARG A 100 11.43 5.14 -13.24
C ARG A 100 12.43 5.40 -12.11
N MET A 101 12.62 4.39 -11.25
CA MET A 101 13.58 4.49 -10.16
C MET A 101 14.99 4.46 -10.72
N ASP A 102 15.76 5.47 -10.31
CA ASP A 102 17.19 5.55 -10.48
C ASP A 102 17.83 4.90 -9.24
N THR A 103 18.58 3.83 -9.47
CA THR A 103 19.22 3.05 -8.40
C THR A 103 20.54 3.65 -7.91
N ALA A 104 21.09 4.65 -8.60
CA ALA A 104 22.25 5.41 -8.10
C ALA A 104 21.80 6.50 -7.12
N SER A 105 20.63 7.10 -7.35
CA SER A 105 20.09 8.16 -6.49
C SER A 105 19.35 7.64 -5.26
N THR A 106 19.93 7.86 -4.07
CA THR A 106 19.25 7.55 -2.80
C THR A 106 17.94 8.34 -2.63
N SER A 107 17.86 9.56 -3.17
CA SER A 107 16.62 10.36 -3.16
C SER A 107 15.51 9.70 -3.99
N SER A 108 15.87 9.15 -5.16
CA SER A 108 14.94 8.41 -6.01
C SER A 108 14.48 7.13 -5.32
N ILE A 109 15.40 6.33 -4.78
CA ILE A 109 15.07 5.10 -4.04
C ILE A 109 14.13 5.39 -2.86
N LEU A 110 14.46 6.36 -2.01
CA LEU A 110 13.62 6.69 -0.85
C LEU A 110 12.23 7.16 -1.27
N THR A 111 12.12 7.97 -2.33
CA THR A 111 10.80 8.42 -2.83
C THR A 111 9.98 7.26 -3.35
N HIS A 112 10.62 6.30 -4.04
CA HIS A 112 9.97 5.09 -4.50
C HIS A 112 9.50 4.20 -3.35
N VAL A 113 10.34 3.97 -2.35
CA VAL A 113 9.98 3.19 -1.15
C VAL A 113 8.80 3.85 -0.45
N VAL A 114 8.88 5.15 -0.16
CA VAL A 114 7.81 5.85 0.56
C VAL A 114 6.53 5.89 -0.26
N SER A 115 6.55 6.38 -1.50
CA SER A 115 5.32 6.54 -2.30
C SER A 115 4.62 5.21 -2.60
N LYS A 116 5.38 4.15 -2.91
CA LYS A 116 4.81 2.83 -3.24
C LYS A 116 4.32 2.07 -2.02
N THR A 117 4.99 2.19 -0.87
CA THR A 117 4.45 1.61 0.38
C THR A 117 3.20 2.34 0.83
N PHE A 118 3.15 3.67 0.67
CA PHE A 118 1.94 4.47 0.93
C PHE A 118 0.77 4.07 0.03
N ALA A 119 1.02 3.85 -1.26
CA ALA A 119 0.01 3.34 -2.19
C ALA A 119 -0.41 1.90 -1.83
N GLY A 120 0.55 1.05 -1.46
CA GLY A 120 0.32 -0.33 -1.03
C GLY A 120 -0.66 -0.41 0.13
N ILE A 121 -0.34 0.25 1.26
CA ILE A 121 -1.25 0.24 2.41
C ILE A 121 -2.61 0.87 2.10
N GLY A 122 -2.65 1.85 1.20
CA GLY A 122 -3.92 2.42 0.71
C GLY A 122 -4.82 1.37 0.06
N VAL A 123 -4.27 0.41 -0.70
CA VAL A 123 -5.06 -0.69 -1.28
C VAL A 123 -5.69 -1.55 -0.18
N LEU A 124 -4.91 -1.95 0.83
CA LEU A 124 -5.42 -2.71 1.96
C LEU A 124 -6.48 -1.94 2.74
N ASP A 125 -6.20 -0.67 3.07
CA ASP A 125 -7.11 0.20 3.82
C ASP A 125 -8.42 0.40 3.07
N LEU A 126 -8.38 0.57 1.75
CA LEU A 126 -9.57 0.70 0.92
C LEU A 126 -10.47 -0.53 1.05
N LEU A 127 -9.89 -1.73 0.94
CA LEU A 127 -10.65 -2.99 1.06
C LEU A 127 -11.18 -3.17 2.49
N HIS A 128 -10.31 -3.01 3.48
CA HIS A 128 -10.64 -3.24 4.88
C HIS A 128 -11.66 -2.22 5.41
N ASN A 129 -11.42 -0.93 5.24
CA ASN A 129 -12.33 0.10 5.74
C ASN A 129 -13.66 0.07 4.99
N THR A 130 -13.67 -0.13 3.67
CA THR A 130 -14.94 -0.22 2.92
C THR A 130 -15.77 -1.41 3.40
N SER A 131 -15.15 -2.57 3.56
CA SER A 131 -15.87 -3.75 4.05
C SER A 131 -16.33 -3.60 5.50
N ALA A 132 -15.51 -3.02 6.39
CA ALA A 132 -15.90 -2.73 7.77
C ALA A 132 -17.01 -1.66 7.87
N ALA A 133 -17.08 -0.69 6.94
CA ALA A 133 -18.08 0.37 6.98
C ALA A 133 -19.46 -0.03 6.44
N TYR A 134 -19.52 -0.99 5.51
CA TYR A 134 -20.74 -1.30 4.75
C TYR A 134 -21.14 -2.78 4.77
N PHE A 135 -20.25 -3.68 5.19
CA PHE A 135 -20.43 -5.13 5.04
C PHE A 135 -19.96 -5.92 6.28
N VAL A 136 -20.23 -5.38 7.47
CA VAL A 136 -19.96 -6.07 8.75
C VAL A 136 -20.69 -7.41 8.81
N ASP A 137 -19.99 -8.45 9.27
CA ASP A 137 -20.48 -9.84 9.36
C ASP A 137 -20.95 -10.46 8.03
N VAL A 138 -20.61 -9.84 6.89
CA VAL A 138 -20.95 -10.37 5.57
C VAL A 138 -19.84 -11.30 5.07
N GLN A 139 -20.24 -12.41 4.46
CA GLN A 139 -19.35 -13.35 3.78
C GLN A 139 -19.07 -12.90 2.33
N PRO A 140 -17.88 -13.17 1.77
CA PRO A 140 -17.55 -12.76 0.41
C PRO A 140 -18.40 -13.52 -0.61
N SER A 141 -19.14 -12.78 -1.42
CA SER A 141 -19.89 -13.32 -2.54
C SER A 141 -18.96 -13.76 -3.68
N LEU A 142 -19.46 -14.57 -4.62
CA LEU A 142 -18.68 -14.99 -5.78
C LEU A 142 -18.12 -13.80 -6.59
N PRO A 143 -18.88 -12.72 -6.88
CA PRO A 143 -18.32 -11.53 -7.52
C PRO A 143 -17.16 -10.90 -6.74
N VAL A 144 -17.26 -10.78 -5.41
CA VAL A 144 -16.16 -10.25 -4.58
C VAL A 144 -14.90 -11.09 -4.74
N LYS A 145 -15.04 -12.42 -4.67
CA LYS A 145 -13.92 -13.36 -4.84
C LYS A 145 -13.25 -13.21 -6.20
N VAL A 146 -14.04 -13.14 -7.28
CA VAL A 146 -13.53 -13.00 -8.66
C VAL A 146 -12.86 -11.64 -8.85
N LEU A 147 -13.51 -10.55 -8.45
CA LEU A 147 -12.98 -9.19 -8.61
C LEU A 147 -11.70 -8.98 -7.80
N THR A 148 -11.58 -9.60 -6.62
CA THR A 148 -10.34 -9.56 -5.84
C THR A 148 -9.22 -10.26 -6.59
N GLY A 149 -9.45 -11.48 -7.08
CA GLY A 149 -8.43 -12.22 -7.83
C GLY A 149 -7.99 -11.50 -9.10
N VAL A 150 -8.95 -11.00 -9.89
CA VAL A 150 -8.66 -10.23 -11.12
C VAL A 150 -7.97 -8.91 -10.79
N GLY A 151 -8.47 -8.16 -9.81
CA GLY A 151 -7.91 -6.87 -9.41
C GLY A 151 -6.46 -6.98 -8.95
N PHE A 152 -6.17 -7.89 -8.03
CA PHE A 152 -4.80 -8.13 -7.57
C PHE A 152 -3.91 -8.70 -8.68
N GLY A 153 -4.43 -9.58 -9.54
CA GLY A 153 -3.69 -10.10 -10.69
C GLY A 153 -3.27 -9.00 -11.67
N LEU A 154 -4.20 -8.11 -12.04
CA LEU A 154 -3.93 -6.98 -12.93
C LEU A 154 -2.96 -5.97 -12.29
N MET A 155 -3.19 -5.58 -11.04
CA MET A 155 -2.27 -4.68 -10.33
C MET A 155 -0.87 -5.28 -10.21
N SER A 156 -0.76 -6.57 -9.88
CA SER A 156 0.52 -7.29 -9.83
C SER A 156 1.25 -7.27 -11.17
N ALA A 157 0.53 -7.43 -12.29
CA ALA A 157 1.11 -7.45 -13.63
C ALA A 157 1.74 -6.10 -14.04
N VAL A 158 1.23 -4.99 -13.50
CA VAL A 158 1.76 -3.63 -13.77
C VAL A 158 2.69 -3.11 -12.67
N SER A 159 2.89 -3.88 -11.59
CA SER A 159 3.69 -3.47 -10.44
C SER A 159 5.17 -3.78 -10.59
N ASP A 160 6.02 -2.99 -9.92
CA ASP A 160 7.40 -3.37 -9.60
C ASP A 160 7.51 -4.15 -8.27
N TRP A 161 8.74 -4.47 -7.87
CA TRP A 161 9.03 -5.20 -6.65
C TRP A 161 8.46 -4.56 -5.37
N ILE A 162 8.45 -3.22 -5.26
CA ILE A 162 8.04 -2.54 -4.03
C ILE A 162 6.52 -2.56 -3.92
N PHE A 163 5.81 -2.00 -4.90
CA PHE A 163 4.35 -1.94 -4.87
C PHE A 163 3.75 -3.35 -4.96
N GLY A 164 4.28 -4.21 -5.83
CA GLY A 164 3.85 -5.60 -5.96
C GLY A 164 4.10 -6.42 -4.70
N GLY A 165 5.20 -6.18 -3.99
CA GLY A 165 5.47 -6.77 -2.69
C GLY A 165 4.41 -6.37 -1.65
N CYS A 166 3.96 -5.12 -1.66
CA CYS A 166 2.87 -4.66 -0.79
C CYS A 166 1.56 -5.41 -1.11
N LEU A 167 1.19 -5.54 -2.38
CA LEU A 167 -0.01 -6.26 -2.79
C LEU A 167 -0.01 -7.74 -2.34
N VAL A 168 1.14 -8.40 -2.44
CA VAL A 168 1.31 -9.78 -1.93
C VAL A 168 1.16 -9.81 -0.41
N TYR A 169 1.79 -8.87 0.28
CA TYR A 169 1.70 -8.76 1.74
C TYR A 169 0.26 -8.52 2.20
N ASP A 170 -0.49 -7.65 1.53
CA ASP A 170 -1.90 -7.35 1.82
C ASP A 170 -2.77 -8.61 1.71
N LEU A 171 -2.59 -9.40 0.64
CA LEU A 171 -3.31 -10.66 0.46
C LEU A 171 -2.95 -11.68 1.55
N ILE A 172 -1.70 -11.72 2.01
CA ILE A 172 -1.29 -12.56 3.14
C ILE A 172 -1.96 -12.09 4.42
N ALA A 173 -1.93 -10.78 4.70
CA ALA A 173 -2.55 -10.19 5.88
C ALA A 173 -4.07 -10.49 5.95
N LEU A 174 -4.75 -10.38 4.81
CA LEU A 174 -6.15 -10.76 4.64
C LEU A 174 -6.35 -12.28 4.80
N SER A 175 -5.52 -13.10 4.16
CA SER A 175 -5.58 -14.57 4.25
C SER A 175 -5.50 -15.05 5.71
N VAL A 176 -4.54 -14.52 6.45
CA VAL A 176 -4.34 -14.86 7.87
C VAL A 176 -5.52 -14.36 8.71
N GLY A 177 -5.94 -13.11 8.53
CA GLY A 177 -7.08 -12.53 9.25
C GLY A 177 -8.36 -13.35 9.05
N GLN A 178 -8.73 -13.60 7.81
CA GLN A 178 -9.93 -14.38 7.46
C GLN A 178 -9.88 -15.82 7.98
N SER A 179 -8.69 -16.44 8.04
CA SER A 179 -8.54 -17.77 8.63
C SER A 179 -8.78 -17.77 10.15
N ILE A 180 -8.29 -16.74 10.85
CA ILE A 180 -8.48 -16.57 12.31
C ILE A 180 -9.94 -16.25 12.63
N TYR A 181 -10.62 -15.47 11.80
CA TYR A 181 -12.01 -15.08 11.99
C TYR A 181 -13.03 -16.14 11.54
N GLY A 182 -12.59 -17.38 11.31
CA GLY A 182 -13.46 -18.51 10.99
C GLY A 182 -13.81 -18.67 9.50
N ASN A 183 -13.37 -17.74 8.63
CA ASN A 183 -13.58 -17.81 7.18
C ASN A 183 -12.41 -18.50 6.46
N THR A 184 -12.13 -19.74 6.87
CA THR A 184 -10.95 -20.49 6.39
C THR A 184 -10.96 -20.74 4.88
N GLY A 185 -12.13 -20.91 4.26
CA GLY A 185 -12.25 -21.08 2.81
C GLY A 185 -11.85 -19.82 2.03
N TRP A 186 -12.28 -18.65 2.50
CA TRP A 186 -11.88 -17.38 1.90
C TRP A 186 -10.41 -17.07 2.18
N GLY A 187 -9.95 -17.30 3.40
CA GLY A 187 -8.54 -17.14 3.77
C GLY A 187 -7.62 -17.95 2.84
N LYS A 188 -7.92 -19.23 2.61
CA LYS A 188 -7.16 -20.06 1.66
C LYS A 188 -7.16 -19.50 0.24
N LEU A 189 -8.30 -18.99 -0.25
CA LEU A 189 -8.39 -18.40 -1.58
C LEU A 189 -7.56 -17.12 -1.69
N LEU A 190 -7.59 -16.24 -0.68
CA LEU A 190 -6.71 -15.07 -0.59
C LEU A 190 -5.23 -15.47 -0.57
N GLY A 191 -4.87 -16.54 0.15
CA GLY A 191 -3.52 -17.10 0.14
C GLY A 191 -3.09 -17.61 -1.24
N MET A 192 -3.99 -18.26 -1.99
CA MET A 192 -3.73 -18.63 -3.39
C MET A 192 -3.54 -17.40 -4.28
N TYR A 193 -4.35 -16.36 -4.10
CA TYR A 193 -4.15 -15.09 -4.80
C TYR A 193 -2.81 -14.46 -4.45
N ALA A 194 -2.35 -14.53 -3.20
CA ALA A 194 -1.05 -14.02 -2.78
C ALA A 194 0.09 -14.75 -3.53
N GLY A 195 0.01 -16.09 -3.60
CA GLY A 195 0.97 -16.89 -4.36
C GLY A 195 0.97 -16.56 -5.86
N GLY A 196 -0.20 -16.40 -6.46
CA GLY A 196 -0.34 -15.98 -7.86
C GLY A 196 0.22 -14.57 -8.12
N ALA A 197 -0.11 -13.60 -7.26
CA ALA A 197 0.42 -12.25 -7.31
C ALA A 197 1.96 -12.25 -7.20
N ALA A 198 2.52 -13.02 -6.26
CA ALA A 198 3.97 -13.14 -6.08
C ALA A 198 4.64 -13.73 -7.33
N ALA A 199 4.05 -14.75 -7.96
CA ALA A 199 4.54 -15.32 -9.20
C ALA A 199 4.51 -14.31 -10.35
N ILE A 200 3.43 -13.53 -10.49
CA ILE A 200 3.30 -12.48 -11.52
C ILE A 200 4.35 -11.39 -11.32
N VAL A 201 4.45 -10.82 -10.10
CA VAL A 201 5.42 -9.77 -9.76
C VAL A 201 6.84 -10.27 -9.99
N GLY A 202 7.15 -11.48 -9.52
CA GLY A 202 8.46 -12.10 -9.66
C GLY A 202 8.85 -12.31 -11.12
N ALA A 203 8.01 -12.99 -11.90
CA ALA A 203 8.27 -13.26 -13.30
C ALA A 203 8.44 -11.96 -14.11
N LYS A 204 7.52 -11.00 -13.95
CA LYS A 204 7.54 -9.74 -14.69
C LYS A 204 8.82 -8.94 -14.41
N ASN A 205 9.22 -8.80 -13.15
CA ASN A 205 10.34 -7.95 -12.79
C ASN A 205 11.70 -8.62 -12.99
N ILE A 206 11.77 -9.95 -13.02
CA ILE A 206 12.96 -10.67 -13.51
C ILE A 206 13.12 -10.50 -15.02
N LEU A 207 12.03 -10.65 -15.80
CA LEU A 207 12.06 -10.56 -17.26
C LEU A 207 12.21 -9.12 -17.77
N ARG A 208 11.70 -8.14 -17.04
CA ARG A 208 11.74 -6.71 -17.38
C ARG A 208 11.98 -5.87 -16.12
N PRO A 209 13.25 -5.71 -15.71
CA PRO A 209 13.60 -4.89 -14.55
C PRO A 209 13.02 -3.47 -14.67
N PRO A 210 12.38 -2.94 -13.61
CA PRO A 210 11.68 -1.66 -13.68
C PRO A 210 12.58 -0.44 -13.41
N TYR A 211 13.91 -0.62 -13.43
CA TYR A 211 14.90 0.34 -12.94
C TYR A 211 15.81 0.85 -14.06
N ILE A 212 16.26 2.08 -13.92
CA ILE A 212 17.36 2.62 -14.73
C ILE A 212 18.66 2.26 -13.99
N VAL A 213 19.53 1.51 -14.65
CA VAL A 213 20.89 1.23 -14.18
C VAL A 213 21.83 2.13 -14.98
N GLU A 214 22.16 3.31 -14.44
CA GLU A 214 23.25 4.11 -14.98
C GLU A 214 24.58 3.67 -14.32
N GLU A 215 25.60 3.40 -15.15
CA GLU A 215 26.98 3.16 -14.70
C GLU A 215 27.60 4.51 -14.27
N GLY A 216 27.30 4.98 -13.06
CA GLY A 216 27.84 6.25 -12.57
C GLY A 216 27.79 6.37 -11.05
N TYR A 217 28.95 6.44 -10.41
CA TYR A 217 29.13 6.56 -8.96
C TYR A 217 28.82 8.00 -8.50
N GLU A 218 27.82 8.23 -7.65
CA GLU A 218 27.69 9.50 -6.91
C GLU A 218 28.51 9.43 -5.61
N ALA A 219 29.46 10.37 -5.46
CA ALA A 219 30.23 10.52 -4.23
C ALA A 219 29.35 11.13 -3.11
N LEU A 220 29.47 10.56 -1.91
CA LEU A 220 28.78 10.93 -0.66
C LEU A 220 28.95 12.40 -0.27
#